data_AF-A0A2U3Z187-F1
#
_entry.id   AF-A0A2U3Z187-F1
#
_cell.length_a   1.000
_cell.length_b   1.000
_cell.length_c   1.000
_cell.angle_alpha   90.00
_cell.angle_beta   90.00
_cell.angle_gamma   90.00
#
_symmetry.space_group_name_H-M   'P 1'
#
loop_
_entity.id
_entity.type
_entity.pdbx_description
1 polymer ?
#
loop_
_entity_poly.entity_id
_entity_poly.type
_entity_poly.pdbx_seq_one_letter_code
_entity_poly.pdbx_strand_id
1 'polypeptide(L)'
;MELHFKYLDAMQVADKKIEGEKHDMVRRGEIIDNDTEDEFYLRRLDAGLFVLQHICYIMAEICNANVPQIRQRVHQILNMRGSSIKIVRHIIKEYAENIGDGRSPEFRENEQKRILGLLENF
;
A
#
# COMPACT_ATOMS: atom_id res chain seq x y z
N MET A 1 7.79 -0.09 12.59
CA MET A 1 6.87 1.07 12.60
C MET A 1 7.52 2.35 12.11
N GLU A 2 8.73 2.72 12.54
CA GLU A 2 9.42 3.91 12.03
C GLU A 2 9.52 3.93 10.49
N LEU A 3 9.97 2.83 9.89
CA LEU A 3 10.02 2.71 8.42
C LEU A 3 8.63 2.85 7.78
N HIS A 4 7.57 2.31 8.39
CA HIS A 4 6.22 2.44 7.87
C HIS A 4 5.83 3.93 7.73
N PHE A 5 6.06 4.74 8.76
CA PHE A 5 5.73 6.17 8.69
C PHE A 5 6.61 6.92 7.71
N LYS A 6 7.92 6.65 7.70
CA LYS A 6 8.84 7.29 6.73
C LYS A 6 8.37 7.13 5.28
N TYR A 7 8.01 5.90 4.89
CA TYR A 7 7.58 5.62 3.52
C TYR A 7 6.11 5.98 3.28
N LEU A 8 5.24 5.92 4.30
CA LEU A 8 3.87 6.39 4.19
C LEU A 8 3.83 7.90 3.91
N ASP A 9 4.63 8.69 4.62
CA ASP A 9 4.69 10.14 4.44
C ASP A 9 5.22 10.49 3.03
N ALA A 10 6.28 9.81 2.58
CA ALA A 10 6.82 9.97 1.22
C ALA A 10 5.77 9.65 0.15
N MET A 11 5.04 8.54 0.31
CA MET A 11 3.96 8.14 -0.58
C MET A 11 2.80 9.15 -0.59
N GLN A 12 2.37 9.64 0.57
CA GLN A 12 1.30 10.63 0.66
C GLN A 12 1.67 11.96 -0.03
N VAL A 13 2.92 12.38 0.07
CA VAL A 13 3.42 13.57 -0.66
C VAL A 13 3.38 13.33 -2.16
N ALA A 14 3.82 12.16 -2.63
CA ALA A 14 3.79 11.80 -4.04
C ALA A 14 2.35 11.71 -4.59
N ASP A 15 1.46 11.00 -3.88
CA ASP A 15 0.05 10.84 -4.26
C ASP A 15 -0.66 12.20 -4.31
N LYS A 16 -0.43 13.09 -3.33
CA LYS A 16 -1.01 14.44 -3.33
C LYS A 16 -0.55 15.28 -4.53
N LYS A 17 0.71 15.15 -4.94
CA LYS A 17 1.25 15.84 -6.11
C LYS A 17 0.62 15.29 -7.40
N ILE A 18 0.51 13.96 -7.51
CA ILE A 18 -0.13 13.28 -8.65
C ILE A 18 -1.61 13.71 -8.77
N GLU A 19 -2.37 13.69 -7.68
CA GLU A 19 -3.79 14.11 -7.69
C GLU A 19 -3.95 15.58 -8.11
N GLY A 20 -3.05 16.47 -7.67
CA GLY A 20 -3.02 17.86 -8.12
C GLY A 20 -2.81 17.98 -9.63
N GLU A 21 -1.85 17.23 -10.17
CA GLU A 21 -1.57 17.19 -11.60
C GLU A 21 -2.73 16.60 -12.41
N LYS A 22 -3.33 15.49 -11.95
CA LYS A 22 -4.54 14.90 -12.56
C LYS A 22 -5.67 15.92 -12.65
N HIS A 23 -5.92 16.68 -11.57
CA HIS A 23 -6.92 17.74 -11.58
C HIS A 23 -6.61 18.86 -12.58
N ASP A 24 -5.35 19.28 -12.69
CA ASP A 24 -4.96 20.33 -13.62
C ASP A 24 -5.01 19.86 -15.09
N MET A 25 -4.64 18.61 -15.37
CA MET A 25 -4.78 17.98 -16.70
C MET A 25 -6.25 17.98 -17.15
N VAL A 26 -7.16 17.55 -16.27
CA VAL A 26 -8.60 17.57 -16.54
C VAL A 26 -9.10 18.99 -16.82
N ARG A 27 -8.63 20.00 -16.07
CA ARG A 27 -8.98 21.41 -16.31
C ARG A 27 -8.46 21.94 -17.65
N ARG A 28 -7.32 21.44 -18.12
CA ARG A 28 -6.76 21.77 -19.44
C ARG A 28 -7.40 20.98 -20.58
N GLY A 29 -8.25 20.01 -20.28
CA GLY A 29 -8.87 19.12 -21.28
C GLY A 29 -7.91 18.04 -21.80
N GLU A 30 -6.83 17.76 -21.07
CA GLU A 30 -5.89 16.69 -21.38
C GLU A 30 -6.49 15.34 -20.98
N ILE A 31 -6.21 14.31 -21.78
CA ILE A 31 -6.64 12.93 -21.51
C ILE A 31 -5.55 12.28 -20.67
N ILE A 32 -5.95 11.67 -19.56
CA ILE A 32 -5.07 10.78 -18.78
C ILE A 32 -5.12 9.42 -19.48
N ASP A 33 -4.08 9.12 -20.23
CA ASP A 33 -3.90 7.86 -20.94
C ASP A 33 -3.02 6.89 -20.14
N ASN A 34 -2.75 5.72 -20.72
CA ASN A 34 -1.95 4.69 -20.07
C ASN A 34 -0.50 5.14 -19.83
N ASP A 35 0.10 5.88 -20.75
CA ASP A 35 1.48 6.38 -20.61
C ASP A 35 1.57 7.36 -19.43
N THR A 36 0.54 8.19 -19.25
CA THR A 36 0.43 9.09 -18.10
C THR A 36 0.28 8.32 -16.78
N GLU A 37 -0.55 7.28 -16.73
CA GLU A 37 -0.70 6.44 -15.53
C GLU A 37 0.59 5.68 -15.20
N ASP A 38 1.34 5.22 -16.21
CA ASP A 38 2.65 4.61 -16.03
C ASP A 38 3.68 5.59 -15.42
N GLU A 39 3.68 6.86 -15.86
CA GLU A 39 4.52 7.90 -15.25
C GLU A 39 4.17 8.12 -13.77
N PHE A 40 2.87 8.19 -13.45
CA PHE A 40 2.43 8.31 -12.06
C PHE A 40 2.82 7.09 -11.22
N TYR A 41 2.75 5.89 -11.79
CA TYR A 41 3.19 4.67 -11.12
C TYR A 41 4.70 4.68 -10.84
N LEU A 42 5.53 5.06 -11.81
CA LEU A 42 6.99 5.20 -11.62
C LEU A 42 7.33 6.18 -10.50
N ARG A 43 6.61 7.31 -10.40
CA ARG A 43 6.80 8.28 -9.32
C ARG A 43 6.43 7.71 -7.94
N ARG A 44 5.42 6.85 -7.86
CA ARG A 44 5.07 6.13 -6.62
C ARG A 44 6.15 5.10 -6.27
N LEU A 45 6.74 4.42 -7.25
CA LEU A 45 7.89 3.55 -7.04
C LEU A 45 9.11 4.31 -6.50
N ASP A 46 9.43 5.46 -7.07
CA ASP A 46 10.52 6.34 -6.60
C ASP A 46 10.28 6.86 -5.18
N ALA A 47 9.02 7.09 -4.80
CA ALA A 47 8.62 7.44 -3.45
C ALA A 47 8.69 6.25 -2.45
N GLY A 48 8.95 5.04 -2.95
CA GLY A 48 9.17 3.85 -2.13
C GLY A 48 7.93 2.96 -1.93
N LEU A 49 6.99 2.96 -2.89
CA LEU A 49 5.78 2.13 -2.86
C LEU A 49 6.07 0.67 -2.50
N PHE A 50 7.02 0.00 -3.17
CA PHE A 50 7.34 -1.40 -2.87
C PHE A 50 7.85 -1.60 -1.45
N VAL A 51 8.71 -0.70 -0.96
CA VAL A 51 9.21 -0.78 0.41
C VAL A 51 8.06 -0.65 1.40
N LEU A 52 7.14 0.31 1.17
CA LEU A 52 5.95 0.48 2.00
C LEU A 52 5.04 -0.76 1.99
N GLN A 53 4.78 -1.34 0.82
CA GLN A 53 3.97 -2.54 0.67
C GLN A 53 4.57 -3.72 1.42
N HIS A 54 5.88 -3.95 1.31
CA HIS A 54 6.56 -5.03 2.03
C HIS A 54 6.54 -4.82 3.55
N ILE A 55 6.72 -3.58 4.01
CA ILE A 55 6.58 -3.26 5.45
C ILE A 55 5.16 -3.55 5.94
N CYS A 56 4.14 -3.18 5.16
CA CYS A 56 2.74 -3.45 5.50
C CYS A 56 2.46 -4.96 5.51
N TYR A 57 2.96 -5.69 4.52
CA TYR A 57 2.85 -7.14 4.46
C TYR A 57 3.48 -7.82 5.68
N ILE A 58 4.72 -7.46 6.04
CA ILE A 58 5.39 -7.97 7.25
C ILE A 58 4.56 -7.65 8.49
N MET A 59 4.01 -6.43 8.58
CA MET A 59 3.16 -6.03 9.70
C MET A 59 1.92 -6.91 9.82
N ALA A 60 1.25 -7.23 8.71
CA ALA A 60 0.09 -8.12 8.69
C ALA A 60 0.46 -9.56 9.08
N GLU A 61 1.55 -10.10 8.54
CA GLU A 61 2.03 -11.45 8.88
C GLU A 61 2.33 -11.58 10.39
N ILE A 62 3.14 -10.67 10.97
CA ILE A 62 3.52 -10.79 12.38
C ILE A 62 2.33 -10.59 13.34
N CYS A 63 1.32 -9.83 12.94
CA CYS A 63 0.09 -9.68 13.72
C CYS A 63 -0.79 -10.94 13.69
N ASN A 64 -0.67 -11.78 12.65
CA ASN A 64 -1.34 -13.07 12.54
C ASN A 64 -0.58 -14.21 13.26
N ALA A 65 0.63 -13.98 13.76
CA ALA A 65 1.45 -14.99 14.44
C ALA A 65 0.95 -15.40 15.86
N ASN A 66 -0.27 -15.01 16.25
CA ASN A 66 -0.85 -15.27 17.59
C ASN A 66 0.03 -14.80 18.76
N VAL A 67 0.76 -13.69 18.60
CA VAL A 67 1.54 -13.04 19.67
C VAL A 67 0.85 -11.72 20.06
N PRO A 68 0.02 -11.69 21.12
CA PRO A 68 -0.80 -10.53 21.46
C PRO A 68 0.01 -9.24 21.68
N GLN A 69 1.22 -9.37 22.22
CA GLN A 69 2.11 -8.24 22.50
C GLN A 69 2.53 -7.50 21.22
N ILE A 70 2.79 -8.22 20.13
CA ILE A 70 3.18 -7.62 18.84
C ILE A 70 1.99 -6.84 18.27
N ARG A 71 0.82 -7.48 18.18
CA ARG A 71 -0.41 -6.86 17.67
C ARG A 71 -0.77 -5.62 18.47
N GLN A 72 -0.79 -5.72 19.80
CA GLN A 72 -1.06 -4.59 20.68
C GLN A 72 -0.07 -3.44 20.44
N ARG A 73 1.22 -3.75 20.30
CA ARG A 73 2.26 -2.73 20.07
C ARG A 73 2.10 -2.03 18.73
N VAL A 74 1.73 -2.76 17.66
CA VAL A 74 1.46 -2.18 16.34
C VAL A 74 0.29 -1.19 16.42
N HIS A 75 -0.86 -1.61 16.97
CA HIS A 75 -2.02 -0.71 17.12
C HIS A 75 -1.71 0.50 17.99
N GLN A 76 -0.99 0.29 19.10
CA GLN A 76 -0.61 1.38 20.00
C GLN A 76 0.22 2.43 19.25
N ILE A 77 1.22 2.01 18.46
CA ILE A 77 2.08 2.94 17.73
C ILE A 77 1.31 3.66 16.61
N LEU A 78 0.42 2.97 15.87
CA LEU A 78 -0.43 3.60 14.86
C LEU A 78 -1.29 4.71 15.47
N ASN A 79 -1.98 4.41 16.58
CA ASN A 79 -2.88 5.35 17.25
C ASN A 79 -2.13 6.57 17.81
N MET A 80 -0.96 6.37 18.43
CA MET A 80 -0.15 7.48 18.96
C MET A 80 0.35 8.46 17.88
N ARG A 81 0.44 8.02 16.62
CA ARG A 81 0.89 8.83 15.48
C ARG A 81 -0.27 9.33 14.60
N GLY A 82 -1.52 9.12 15.02
CA GLY A 82 -2.71 9.53 14.26
C GLY A 82 -2.95 8.72 12.99
N SER A 83 -2.25 7.60 12.80
CA SER A 83 -2.46 6.70 11.67
C SER A 83 -3.51 5.64 11.99
N SER A 84 -4.07 5.04 10.96
CA SER A 84 -5.13 4.03 11.08
C SER A 84 -4.71 2.71 10.45
N ILE A 85 -5.13 1.61 11.08
CA ILE A 85 -5.04 0.26 10.51
C ILE A 85 -5.69 0.19 9.11
N LYS A 86 -6.69 1.04 8.84
CA LYS A 86 -7.36 1.13 7.54
C LYS A 86 -6.40 1.50 6.40
N ILE A 87 -5.40 2.34 6.68
CA ILE A 87 -4.38 2.73 5.70
C ILE A 87 -3.53 1.52 5.33
N VAL A 88 -3.07 0.76 6.32
CA VAL A 88 -2.30 -0.48 6.11
C VAL A 88 -3.12 -1.51 5.33
N ARG A 89 -4.41 -1.68 5.66
CA ARG A 89 -5.33 -2.55 4.92
C ARG A 89 -5.51 -2.13 3.46
N HIS A 90 -5.56 -0.83 3.19
CA HIS A 90 -5.66 -0.31 1.82
C HIS A 90 -4.41 -0.64 0.99
N ILE A 91 -3.22 -0.40 1.55
CA ILE A 91 -1.94 -0.71 0.89
C ILE A 91 -1.80 -2.20 0.61
N ILE A 92 -2.21 -3.08 1.54
CA ILE A 92 -2.14 -4.53 1.33
C ILE A 92 -3.11 -4.99 0.24
N LYS A 93 -4.31 -4.39 0.12
CA LYS A 93 -5.24 -4.71 -0.97
C LYS A 93 -4.64 -4.36 -2.32
N GLU A 94 -4.08 -3.16 -2.45
CA GLU A 94 -3.39 -2.74 -3.67
C GLU A 94 -2.21 -3.66 -4.01
N TYR A 95 -1.44 -4.07 -3.01
CA TYR A 95 -0.35 -5.03 -3.19
C TYR A 95 -0.86 -6.39 -3.69
N ALA A 96 -1.96 -6.90 -3.12
CA ALA A 96 -2.55 -8.17 -3.49
C ALA A 96 -3.18 -8.16 -4.89
N GLU A 97 -3.68 -7.02 -5.36
CA GLU A 97 -4.22 -6.86 -6.72
C GLU A 97 -3.15 -6.94 -7.80
N ASN A 98 -1.93 -6.47 -7.50
CA ASN A 98 -0.80 -6.44 -8.44
C ASN A 98 0.16 -7.63 -8.31
N ILE A 99 -0.20 -8.66 -7.53
CA ILE A 99 0.72 -9.77 -7.24
C ILE A 99 0.80 -10.78 -8.39
N GLY A 100 2.00 -11.36 -8.55
CA GLY A 100 2.22 -12.52 -9.40
C GLY A 100 2.23 -12.21 -10.89
N ASP A 101 2.68 -11.02 -11.28
CA ASP A 101 2.99 -10.73 -12.68
C ASP A 101 3.96 -11.78 -13.26
N GLY A 102 3.69 -12.23 -14.48
CA GLY A 102 4.40 -13.32 -15.14
C GLY A 102 4.15 -14.74 -14.58
N ARG A 103 3.15 -14.94 -13.70
CA ARG A 103 2.75 -16.27 -13.17
C ARG A 103 1.37 -16.71 -13.68
N SER A 104 1.00 -17.96 -13.41
CA SER A 104 -0.32 -18.49 -13.81
C SER A 104 -1.46 -17.74 -13.11
N PRO A 105 -2.65 -17.63 -13.74
CA PRO A 105 -3.83 -17.05 -13.10
C PRO A 105 -4.20 -17.73 -11.77
N GLU A 106 -4.08 -19.06 -11.71
CA GLU A 106 -4.32 -19.85 -10.49
C GLU A 106 -3.37 -19.46 -9.34
N PHE A 107 -2.09 -19.23 -9.65
CA PHE A 107 -1.12 -18.78 -8.65
C PHE A 107 -1.50 -17.39 -8.10
N ARG A 108 -1.88 -16.47 -8.99
CA ARG A 108 -2.29 -15.11 -8.61
C ARG A 108 -3.51 -15.13 -7.70
N GLU A 109 -4.55 -15.89 -8.07
CA GLU A 109 -5.77 -15.99 -7.27
C GLU A 109 -5.51 -16.60 -5.88
N ASN A 110 -4.67 -17.64 -5.81
CA ASN A 110 -4.31 -18.28 -4.55
C ASN A 110 -3.52 -17.34 -3.64
N GLU A 111 -2.51 -16.63 -4.16
CA GLU A 111 -1.75 -15.67 -3.37
C GLU A 111 -2.58 -14.46 -2.95
N GLN A 112 -3.45 -13.94 -3.84
CA GLN A 112 -4.36 -12.85 -3.51
C GLN A 112 -5.28 -13.24 -2.35
N LYS A 113 -5.88 -14.44 -2.40
CA LYS A 113 -6.70 -14.98 -1.30
C LYS A 113 -5.89 -15.11 -0.01
N ARG A 114 -4.68 -15.65 -0.07
CA ARG A 114 -3.78 -15.82 1.08
C ARG A 114 -3.47 -14.48 1.77
N ILE A 115 -3.09 -13.47 0.99
CA ILE A 115 -2.72 -12.14 1.50
C ILE A 115 -3.93 -11.42 2.08
N LEU A 116 -5.09 -11.47 1.41
CA LEU A 116 -6.31 -10.85 1.91
C LEU A 116 -6.81 -11.52 3.20
N GLY A 117 -6.59 -12.82 3.36
CA GLY A 117 -6.90 -13.55 4.60
C GLY A 117 -6.14 -13.01 5.82
N LEU A 118 -4.93 -12.49 5.63
CA LEU A 118 -4.16 -11.85 6.71
C LEU A 118 -4.90 -10.62 7.28
N LEU A 119 -5.76 -9.96 6.51
CA LEU A 119 -6.47 -8.76 6.93
C LEU A 119 -7.68 -9.07 7.84
N GLU A 120 -8.12 -10.33 7.95
CA GLU A 120 -9.28 -10.69 8.77
C GLU A 120 -8.97 -10.58 10.27
N ASN A 121 -7.77 -11.02 10.68
CA ASN A 121 -7.33 -10.99 12.09
C ASN A 121 -6.46 -9.77 12.43
N PHE A 122 -6.36 -8.80 11.51
CA PHE A 122 -5.51 -7.62 11.57
C PHE A 122 -6.24 -6.34 12.00
#